data_AF-U4LRY8-F1
#
_entry.id   AF-U4LRY8-F1
#
_cell.length_a   1.000
_cell.length_b   1.000
_cell.length_c   1.000
_cell.angle_alpha   90.00
_cell.angle_beta   90.00
_cell.angle_gamma   90.00
#
_symmetry.space_group_name_H-M   'P 1'
#
loop_
_entity.id
_entity.type
_entity.pdbx_description
1 polymer ?
#
loop_
_entity_poly.entity_id
_entity_poly.type
_entity_poly.pdbx_seq_one_letter_code
_entity_poly.pdbx_strand_id
1 'polypeptide(L)'
;MKTSPRTIIVELQHIDNDVDIRGLFDDAKLFSRRPKEQLKEINFDLIKNWVSHCDKFHGEICRPQAIQQDHHDGYAQYFRLVDVRRNCVVDAKAEWDYFALSYVWGQTRPMLQLVLDNKDQLYEEGALAQDTHLIPHTIIDAIEAVRRIDGKYIWVDALCIMQDDYDEKVKVIGEMDLI
;
A
#
# COMPACT_ATOMS: atom_id res chain seq x y z
N MET A 1 -7.82 -2.54 25.48
CA MET A 1 -6.54 -2.36 24.78
C MET A 1 -6.86 -2.42 23.29
N LYS A 2 -6.68 -1.31 22.58
CA LYS A 2 -7.07 -1.14 21.18
C LYS A 2 -5.92 -1.65 20.31
N THR A 3 -6.13 -2.73 19.56
CA THR A 3 -5.16 -3.23 18.58
C THR A 3 -5.41 -2.52 17.26
N SER A 4 -4.49 -1.61 16.91
CA SER A 4 -4.40 -0.99 15.59
C SER A 4 -3.94 -2.06 14.57
N PRO A 5 -4.63 -2.23 13.46
CA PRO A 5 -4.24 -3.09 12.33
C PRO A 5 -3.22 -2.47 11.36
N ARG A 6 -3.10 -3.08 10.19
CA ARG A 6 -1.89 -3.78 9.72
C ARG A 6 -1.22 -3.08 8.53
N THR A 7 -0.46 -2.03 8.78
CA THR A 7 0.30 -1.40 7.69
C THR A 7 1.69 -2.02 7.52
N ILE A 8 1.96 -2.69 6.39
CA ILE A 8 3.35 -2.79 5.89
C ILE A 8 3.65 -1.46 5.21
N ILE A 9 4.25 -0.53 5.96
CA ILE A 9 4.77 0.72 5.41
C ILE A 9 6.05 0.38 4.63
N VAL A 10 5.97 0.36 3.30
CA VAL A 10 7.17 0.43 2.47
C VAL A 10 7.41 1.91 2.14
N GLU A 11 8.18 2.58 3.01
CA GLU A 11 8.69 3.92 2.74
C GLU A 11 9.69 3.86 1.58
N LEU A 12 9.22 4.15 0.36
CA LEU A 12 10.10 4.58 -0.73
C LEU A 12 10.29 6.10 -0.62
N GLN A 13 11.05 6.52 0.40
CA GLN A 13 11.49 7.90 0.49
C GLN A 13 12.72 8.11 -0.41
N HIS A 14 12.64 9.07 -1.32
CA HIS A 14 13.85 9.79 -1.74
C HIS A 14 14.25 10.68 -0.56
N ILE A 15 15.13 10.18 0.30
CA ILE A 15 15.61 10.94 1.46
C ILE A 15 16.67 11.91 0.95
N ASP A 16 16.29 13.18 0.82
CA ASP A 16 17.24 14.27 0.96
C ASP A 16 17.74 14.28 2.41
N ASN A 17 19.07 14.25 2.56
CA ASN A 17 19.74 13.94 3.83
C ASN A 17 19.31 14.90 4.96
N ASP A 18 18.71 14.38 6.04
CA ASP A 18 19.05 14.69 7.46
C ASP A 18 17.99 14.22 8.47
N VAL A 19 17.86 12.89 8.70
CA VAL A 19 17.21 12.42 9.94
C VAL A 19 17.96 11.23 10.53
N ASP A 20 18.35 11.39 11.78
CA ASP A 20 19.12 10.43 12.58
C ASP A 20 18.19 9.52 13.40
N ILE A 21 18.05 8.26 12.97
CA ILE A 21 17.21 7.24 13.63
C ILE A 21 18.06 6.13 14.29
N ARG A 22 19.17 6.51 14.92
CA ARG A 22 20.19 5.63 15.52
C ARG A 22 19.75 4.65 16.64
N GLY A 23 18.45 4.45 16.89
CA GLY A 23 17.97 3.79 18.11
C GLY A 23 17.28 2.43 17.99
N LEU A 24 16.92 1.92 16.80
CA LEU A 24 15.87 0.89 16.75
C LEU A 24 16.23 -0.50 16.21
N PHE A 25 17.41 -0.76 15.63
CA PHE A 25 17.61 -2.06 14.95
C PHE A 25 19.03 -2.60 15.10
N ASP A 26 19.17 -3.68 15.88
CA ASP A 26 20.41 -4.43 16.12
C ASP A 26 20.61 -5.57 15.09
N ASP A 27 20.07 -5.41 13.88
CA ASP A 27 20.28 -6.31 12.73
C ASP A 27 21.06 -5.59 11.62
N ALA A 28 22.21 -5.02 12.00
CA ALA A 28 23.13 -4.24 11.18
C ALA A 28 23.79 -5.02 10.01
N LYS A 29 23.19 -6.11 9.52
CA LYS A 29 23.59 -6.79 8.27
C LYS A 29 22.44 -6.97 7.28
N LEU A 30 21.19 -6.97 7.73
CA LEU A 30 20.03 -7.11 6.85
C LEU A 30 19.52 -5.76 6.34
N PHE A 31 19.62 -4.72 7.17
CA PHE A 31 19.13 -3.37 6.87
C PHE A 31 20.26 -2.33 6.77
N SER A 32 21.52 -2.78 6.78
CA SER A 32 22.66 -1.89 6.62
C SER A 32 22.68 -1.28 5.22
N ARG A 33 22.29 -0.01 5.19
CA ARG A 33 22.75 1.07 4.29
C ARG A 33 23.23 0.56 2.93
N ARG A 34 22.42 0.82 1.89
CA ARG A 34 22.86 0.77 0.49
C ARG A 34 24.25 1.42 0.38
N PRO A 35 25.30 0.72 -0.10
CA PRO A 35 26.50 1.39 -0.55
C PRO A 35 26.10 2.37 -1.63
N LYS A 36 26.32 3.67 -1.39
CA LYS A 36 25.81 4.79 -2.21
C LYS A 36 26.40 4.86 -3.62
N GLU A 37 27.19 3.88 -4.03
CA GLU A 37 28.15 4.06 -5.13
C GLU A 37 27.94 3.16 -6.35
N GLN A 38 27.01 2.19 -6.37
CA GLN A 38 27.00 1.24 -7.50
C GLN A 38 25.67 0.62 -7.96
N LEU A 39 24.51 1.03 -7.45
CA LEU A 39 23.24 0.51 -7.95
C LEU A 39 22.47 1.63 -8.66
N LYS A 40 22.59 1.69 -9.99
CA LYS A 40 21.76 2.53 -10.86
C LYS A 40 20.29 2.08 -10.89
N GLU A 41 20.00 0.89 -10.38
CA GLU A 41 18.69 0.24 -10.46
C GLU A 41 18.27 -0.35 -9.11
N ILE A 42 16.96 -0.42 -8.89
CA ILE A 42 16.36 -1.03 -7.70
C ILE A 42 16.55 -2.55 -7.78
N ASN A 43 17.18 -3.15 -6.77
CA ASN A 43 17.31 -4.60 -6.66
C ASN A 43 16.05 -5.20 -6.01
N PHE A 44 15.12 -5.67 -6.84
CA PHE A 44 13.87 -6.28 -6.38
C PHE A 44 14.08 -7.63 -5.68
N ASP A 45 15.14 -8.38 -5.99
CA ASP A 45 15.45 -9.64 -5.30
C ASP A 45 15.85 -9.40 -3.84
N LEU A 46 16.57 -8.32 -3.57
CA LEU A 46 16.87 -7.90 -2.20
C LEU A 46 15.60 -7.55 -1.42
N ILE A 47 14.66 -6.84 -2.05
CA ILE A 47 13.38 -6.48 -1.43
C ILE A 47 12.57 -7.75 -1.16
N LYS A 48 12.47 -8.69 -2.11
CA LYS A 48 11.83 -10.00 -1.91
C LYS A 48 12.45 -10.75 -0.74
N ASN A 49 13.78 -10.74 -0.63
CA ASN A 49 14.48 -11.37 0.49
C ASN A 49 14.14 -10.72 1.82
N TRP A 50 14.02 -9.38 1.90
CA TRP A 50 13.61 -8.69 3.11
C TRP A 50 12.18 -9.04 3.52
N VAL A 51 11.23 -9.02 2.56
CA VAL A 51 9.85 -9.43 2.82
C VAL A 51 9.80 -10.88 3.31
N SER A 52 10.48 -11.80 2.60
CA SER A 52 10.54 -13.21 3.01
C SER A 52 11.22 -13.42 4.36
N HIS A 53 12.23 -12.62 4.71
CA HIS A 53 12.89 -12.70 6.01
C HIS A 53 11.94 -12.23 7.12
N CYS A 54 11.23 -11.12 6.89
CA CYS A 54 10.19 -10.63 7.79
C CYS A 54 9.15 -11.73 8.06
N ASP A 55 8.61 -12.35 7.01
CA ASP A 55 7.60 -13.41 7.11
C ASP A 55 8.09 -14.63 7.90
N LYS A 56 9.35 -15.02 7.71
CA LYS A 56 9.93 -16.23 8.32
C LYS A 56 10.37 -16.04 9.76
N PHE A 57 10.90 -14.87 10.11
CA PHE A 57 11.62 -14.67 11.36
C PHE A 57 10.90 -13.75 12.34
N HIS A 58 10.03 -12.85 11.87
CA HIS A 58 9.32 -11.94 12.75
C HIS A 58 7.92 -12.44 13.14
N GLY A 59 7.36 -13.44 12.45
CA GLY A 59 6.12 -14.11 12.87
C GLY A 59 5.03 -13.11 13.28
N GLU A 60 4.49 -13.24 14.50
CA GLU A 60 3.43 -12.38 15.02
C GLU A 60 3.86 -10.92 15.31
N ILE A 61 5.16 -10.61 15.30
CA ILE A 61 5.67 -9.25 15.51
C ILE A 61 5.40 -8.38 14.28
N CYS A 62 5.59 -8.92 13.09
CA CYS A 62 5.33 -8.22 11.82
C CYS A 62 4.05 -8.71 11.13
N ARG A 63 3.56 -9.89 11.48
CA ARG A 63 2.29 -10.48 11.01
C ARG A 63 1.46 -10.99 12.19
N PRO A 64 1.02 -10.10 13.11
CA PRO A 64 0.13 -10.49 14.20
C PRO A 64 -1.11 -11.16 13.61
N GLN A 65 -1.50 -12.33 14.14
CA GLN A 65 -2.65 -13.08 13.64
C GLN A 65 -3.88 -12.17 13.56
N ALA A 66 -4.60 -12.23 12.43
CA ALA A 66 -5.95 -11.70 12.36
C ALA A 66 -6.72 -12.34 13.49
N ILE A 67 -6.98 -11.57 14.57
CA ILE A 67 -8.08 -11.92 15.43
C ILE A 67 -9.23 -12.02 14.44
N GLN A 68 -9.82 -13.21 14.36
CA GLN A 68 -11.06 -13.49 13.63
C GLN A 68 -12.19 -12.71 14.32
N GLN A 69 -12.03 -11.39 14.45
CA GLN A 69 -13.14 -10.52 14.70
C GLN A 69 -13.93 -10.62 13.42
N ASP A 70 -15.12 -11.18 13.56
CA ASP A 70 -16.20 -11.04 12.62
C ASP A 70 -16.29 -9.55 12.25
N HIS A 71 -15.55 -9.10 11.24
CA HIS A 71 -15.61 -7.74 10.69
C HIS A 71 -16.91 -7.60 9.86
N HIS A 72 -18.00 -8.16 10.37
CA HIS A 72 -19.37 -7.96 9.88
C HIS A 72 -19.90 -6.57 10.23
N ASP A 73 -19.22 -5.82 11.10
CA ASP A 73 -19.61 -4.46 11.47
C ASP A 73 -18.85 -3.42 10.64
N GLY A 74 -19.53 -2.88 9.62
CA GLY A 74 -19.36 -1.51 9.13
C GLY A 74 -18.35 -1.27 8.02
N TYR A 75 -17.07 -1.59 8.21
CA TYR A 75 -15.98 -1.11 7.35
C TYR A 75 -15.53 -2.09 6.26
N ALA A 76 -15.57 -3.40 6.53
CA ALA A 76 -15.08 -4.40 5.58
C ALA A 76 -15.77 -4.31 4.20
N GLN A 77 -17.03 -3.85 4.16
CA GLN A 77 -17.78 -3.64 2.92
C GLN A 77 -17.25 -2.48 2.04
N TYR A 78 -16.45 -1.58 2.61
CA TYR A 78 -15.87 -0.42 1.92
C TYR A 78 -14.37 -0.58 1.69
N PHE A 79 -13.77 -1.68 2.16
CA PHE A 79 -12.34 -1.91 2.00
C PHE A 79 -12.05 -2.37 0.56
N ARG A 80 -11.32 -1.53 -0.17
CA ARG A 80 -10.95 -1.77 -1.58
C ARG A 80 -9.45 -1.80 -1.74
N LEU A 81 -9.01 -2.50 -2.77
CA LEU A 81 -7.62 -2.64 -3.16
C LEU A 81 -7.50 -2.48 -4.68
N VAL A 82 -6.30 -2.14 -5.14
CA VAL A 82 -5.94 -2.24 -6.55
C VAL A 82 -5.33 -3.61 -6.79
N ASP A 83 -5.90 -4.38 -7.73
CA ASP A 83 -5.26 -5.57 -8.28
C ASP A 83 -4.18 -5.13 -9.28
N VAL A 84 -2.92 -5.30 -8.90
CA VAL A 84 -1.78 -4.84 -9.71
C VAL A 84 -1.58 -5.67 -10.99
N ARG A 85 -2.24 -6.82 -11.13
CA ARG A 85 -2.17 -7.65 -12.34
C ARG A 85 -3.26 -7.26 -13.31
N ARG A 86 -4.47 -7.02 -12.80
CA ARG A 86 -5.64 -6.64 -13.58
C ARG A 86 -5.75 -5.13 -13.81
N ASN A 87 -4.94 -4.33 -13.12
CA ASN A 87 -4.95 -2.85 -13.19
C ASN A 87 -6.36 -2.27 -12.97
N CYS A 88 -7.04 -2.76 -11.93
CA CYS A 88 -8.40 -2.36 -11.57
C CYS A 88 -8.61 -2.35 -10.05
N VAL A 89 -9.65 -1.66 -9.60
CA VAL A 89 -10.11 -1.66 -8.20
C VAL A 89 -10.94 -2.91 -7.95
N VAL A 90 -10.81 -3.48 -6.75
CA VAL A 90 -11.56 -4.66 -6.28
C VAL A 90 -11.96 -4.51 -4.82
N ASP A 91 -13.08 -5.12 -4.43
CA ASP A 91 -13.44 -5.26 -3.02
C ASP A 91 -12.51 -6.28 -2.36
N ALA A 92 -11.91 -5.87 -1.25
CA ALA A 92 -10.94 -6.68 -0.53
C ALA A 92 -11.60 -7.82 0.24
N LYS A 93 -10.88 -8.93 0.39
CA LYS A 93 -11.27 -10.02 1.28
C LYS A 93 -10.37 -10.05 2.51
N ALA A 94 -10.91 -10.47 3.64
CA ALA A 94 -10.19 -10.47 4.92
C ALA A 94 -8.91 -11.31 4.90
N GLU A 95 -8.83 -12.32 4.03
CA GLU A 95 -7.66 -13.21 3.92
C GLU A 95 -6.59 -12.69 2.95
N TRP A 96 -6.80 -11.55 2.29
CA TRP A 96 -5.88 -11.04 1.28
C TRP A 96 -4.74 -10.26 1.91
N ASP A 97 -3.51 -10.67 1.62
CA ASP A 97 -2.32 -9.87 1.87
C ASP A 97 -2.23 -8.73 0.84
N TYR A 98 -1.95 -7.52 1.31
CA TYR A 98 -1.79 -6.33 0.47
C TYR A 98 -0.61 -5.48 0.93
N PHE A 99 -0.18 -4.59 0.04
CA PHE A 99 0.79 -3.54 0.32
C PHE A 99 0.06 -2.21 0.51
N ALA A 100 0.54 -1.30 1.34
CA ALA A 100 -0.04 0.03 1.46
C ALA A 100 0.93 1.09 0.92
N LEU A 101 0.44 1.99 0.08
CA LEU A 101 1.19 3.16 -0.36
C LEU A 101 0.92 4.34 0.56
N SER A 102 1.93 4.75 1.32
CA SER A 102 1.92 6.01 2.06
C SER A 102 2.63 7.08 1.25
N TYR A 103 1.91 8.14 0.86
CA TYR A 103 2.45 9.24 0.07
C TYR A 103 1.69 10.54 0.32
N VAL A 104 2.29 11.67 -0.04
CA VAL A 104 1.62 12.96 -0.02
C VAL A 104 1.03 13.23 -1.39
N TRP A 105 -0.25 13.62 -1.43
CA TRP A 105 -0.91 14.00 -2.67
C TRP A 105 -0.25 15.24 -3.26
N GLY A 106 0.19 15.14 -4.52
CA GLY A 106 0.77 16.27 -5.24
C GLY A 106 -0.24 17.39 -5.45
N GLN A 107 0.26 18.62 -5.63
CA GLN A 107 -0.59 19.80 -5.90
C GLN A 107 -1.12 19.84 -7.34
N THR A 108 -0.65 18.97 -8.23
CA THR A 108 -1.05 18.89 -9.63
C THR A 108 -2.37 18.15 -9.78
N ARG A 109 -3.46 18.90 -9.97
CA ARG A 109 -4.74 18.38 -10.47
C ARG A 109 -4.82 18.62 -11.99
N PRO A 110 -5.51 17.75 -12.75
CA PRO A 110 -6.34 16.63 -12.30
C PRO A 110 -5.55 15.37 -11.97
N MET A 111 -5.97 14.64 -10.94
CA MET A 111 -5.46 13.34 -10.50
C MET A 111 -6.62 12.36 -10.46
N LEU A 112 -6.44 11.13 -10.93
CA LEU A 112 -7.46 10.08 -10.87
C LEU A 112 -7.80 9.75 -9.41
N GLN A 113 -9.08 9.76 -9.11
CA GLN A 113 -9.64 9.49 -7.80
C GLN A 113 -10.85 8.57 -7.95
N LEU A 114 -11.06 7.66 -7.00
CA LEU A 114 -12.28 6.88 -6.92
C LEU A 114 -13.43 7.79 -6.47
N VAL A 115 -14.41 7.98 -7.35
CA VAL A 115 -15.63 8.73 -7.10
C VAL A 115 -16.83 7.92 -7.59
N LEU A 116 -18.04 8.27 -7.16
CA LEU A 116 -19.25 7.50 -7.50
C LEU A 116 -19.43 7.38 -9.02
N ASP A 117 -19.14 8.47 -9.76
CA ASP A 117 -19.32 8.55 -11.21
C ASP A 117 -18.40 7.61 -12.02
N ASN A 118 -17.21 7.29 -11.50
CA ASN A 118 -16.24 6.44 -12.20
C ASN A 118 -16.04 5.08 -11.54
N LYS A 119 -16.80 4.76 -10.49
CA LYS A 119 -16.68 3.53 -9.70
C LYS A 119 -16.74 2.30 -10.59
N ASP A 120 -17.81 2.14 -11.37
CA ASP A 120 -18.02 0.93 -12.17
C ASP A 120 -16.91 0.75 -13.21
N GLN A 121 -16.45 1.86 -13.82
CA GLN A 121 -15.32 1.86 -14.75
C GLN A 121 -14.04 1.42 -14.06
N LEU A 122 -13.73 1.91 -12.85
CA LEU A 122 -12.51 1.55 -12.13
C LEU A 122 -12.46 0.08 -11.70
N TYR A 123 -13.61 -0.61 -11.62
CA TYR A 123 -13.68 -2.05 -11.35
C TYR A 123 -13.46 -2.91 -12.62
N GLU A 124 -13.48 -2.31 -13.81
CA GLU A 124 -13.19 -3.01 -15.06
C GLU A 124 -11.71 -3.34 -15.21
N GLU A 125 -11.42 -4.51 -15.75
CA GLU A 125 -10.05 -4.95 -15.99
C GLU A 125 -9.34 -4.02 -16.98
N GLY A 126 -8.17 -3.52 -16.59
CA GLY A 126 -7.39 -2.58 -17.38
C GLY A 126 -7.81 -1.11 -17.24
N ALA A 127 -8.76 -0.77 -16.37
CA ALA A 127 -9.23 0.61 -16.18
C ALA A 127 -8.08 1.59 -15.87
N LEU A 128 -7.17 1.21 -14.97
CA LEU A 128 -6.02 2.06 -14.61
C LEU A 128 -4.98 2.18 -15.73
N ALA A 129 -4.99 1.27 -16.70
CA ALA A 129 -4.13 1.34 -17.88
C ALA A 129 -4.69 2.29 -18.96
N GLN A 130 -5.99 2.60 -18.93
CA GLN A 130 -6.61 3.56 -19.84
C GLN A 130 -6.33 5.00 -19.39
N ASP A 131 -6.37 5.26 -18.09
CA ASP A 131 -6.24 6.60 -17.49
C ASP A 131 -4.85 6.87 -16.88
N THR A 132 -3.80 6.19 -17.35
CA THR A 132 -2.45 6.31 -16.79
C THR A 132 -1.92 7.74 -16.75
N HIS A 133 -2.36 8.62 -17.66
CA HIS A 133 -2.00 10.03 -17.70
C HIS A 133 -2.57 10.87 -16.53
N LEU A 134 -3.62 10.39 -15.86
CA LEU A 134 -4.22 11.01 -14.68
C LEU A 134 -3.70 10.40 -13.38
N ILE A 135 -2.97 9.28 -13.46
CA ILE A 135 -2.39 8.61 -12.30
C ILE A 135 -1.00 9.19 -12.05
N PRO A 136 -0.69 9.69 -10.84
CA PRO A 136 0.65 10.17 -10.50
C PRO A 136 1.69 9.06 -10.67
N HIS A 137 2.88 9.43 -11.14
CA HIS A 137 3.99 8.50 -11.31
C HIS A 137 4.30 7.69 -10.06
N THR A 138 4.19 8.29 -8.87
CA THR A 138 4.37 7.58 -7.58
C THR A 138 3.45 6.36 -7.45
N ILE A 139 2.18 6.46 -7.87
CA ILE A 139 1.22 5.36 -7.80
C ILE A 139 1.55 4.31 -8.87
N ILE A 140 1.91 4.74 -10.09
CA ILE A 140 2.32 3.83 -11.18
C ILE A 140 3.55 3.02 -10.77
N ASP A 141 4.57 3.70 -10.25
CA ASP A 141 5.81 3.09 -9.80
C ASP A 141 5.56 2.14 -8.62
N ALA A 142 4.65 2.49 -7.70
CA ALA A 142 4.27 1.61 -6.60
C ALA A 142 3.55 0.34 -7.09
N ILE A 143 2.60 0.46 -8.02
CA ILE A 143 1.92 -0.69 -8.65
C ILE A 143 2.95 -1.63 -9.31
N GLU A 144 3.88 -1.05 -10.07
CA GLU A 144 4.96 -1.82 -10.71
C GLU A 144 5.91 -2.45 -9.69
N ALA A 145 6.25 -1.74 -8.61
CA ALA A 145 7.11 -2.27 -7.56
C ALA A 145 6.46 -3.47 -6.87
N VAL A 146 5.17 -3.38 -6.52
CA VAL A 146 4.39 -4.48 -5.94
C VAL A 146 4.33 -5.67 -6.90
N ARG A 147 4.13 -5.42 -8.20
CA ARG A 147 4.17 -6.48 -9.23
C ARG A 147 5.52 -7.19 -9.27
N ARG A 148 6.62 -6.44 -9.20
CA ARG A 148 7.99 -7.00 -9.26
C ARG A 148 8.39 -7.79 -8.02
N ILE A 149 7.82 -7.49 -6.85
CA ILE A 149 8.03 -8.28 -5.62
C ILE A 149 7.04 -9.43 -5.45
N ASP A 150 6.33 -9.82 -6.53
CA ASP A 150 5.32 -10.88 -6.58
C ASP A 150 4.06 -10.61 -5.74
N GLY A 151 3.84 -9.36 -5.33
CA GLY A 151 2.62 -8.90 -4.70
C GLY A 151 1.43 -8.88 -5.66
N LYS A 152 0.21 -8.86 -5.10
CA LYS A 152 -1.03 -8.90 -5.87
C LYS A 152 -1.90 -7.67 -5.68
N TYR A 153 -1.94 -7.15 -4.46
CA TYR A 153 -2.86 -6.09 -4.09
C TYR A 153 -2.10 -4.94 -3.45
N ILE A 154 -2.50 -3.72 -3.78
CA ILE A 154 -2.00 -2.50 -3.15
C ILE A 154 -3.17 -1.60 -2.75
N TRP A 155 -3.11 -1.08 -1.53
CA TRP A 155 -3.99 -0.04 -1.04
C TRP A 155 -3.40 1.33 -1.37
N VAL A 156 -4.19 2.16 -2.03
CA VAL A 156 -3.85 3.53 -2.44
C VAL A 156 -5.04 4.41 -2.11
N ASP A 157 -4.90 5.33 -1.16
CA ASP A 157 -5.99 6.15 -0.63
C ASP A 157 -6.86 6.83 -1.72
N ALA A 158 -6.24 7.41 -2.75
CA ALA A 158 -6.93 8.08 -3.84
C ALA A 158 -7.79 7.13 -4.70
N LEU A 159 -7.42 5.84 -4.79
CA LEU A 159 -8.09 4.85 -5.63
C LEU A 159 -8.94 3.85 -4.85
N CYS A 160 -8.75 3.74 -3.54
CA CYS A 160 -9.43 2.75 -2.70
C CYS A 160 -10.52 3.36 -1.81
N ILE A 161 -10.45 4.67 -1.53
CA ILE A 161 -11.45 5.40 -0.75
C ILE A 161 -12.35 6.18 -1.69
N MET A 162 -13.68 6.07 -1.52
CA MET A 162 -14.64 6.91 -2.22
C MET A 162 -14.46 8.38 -1.81
N GLN A 163 -14.03 9.24 -2.72
CA GLN A 163 -13.58 10.59 -2.37
C GLN A 163 -14.71 11.61 -2.22
N ASP A 164 -15.84 11.37 -2.88
CA ASP A 164 -17.04 12.20 -2.94
C ASP A 164 -18.20 11.69 -2.07
N ASP A 165 -18.09 10.49 -1.49
CA ASP A 165 -18.99 9.99 -0.44
C ASP A 165 -18.43 10.35 0.94
N TYR A 166 -18.97 11.40 1.56
CA TYR A 166 -18.50 11.87 2.87
C TYR A 166 -18.71 10.84 3.98
N ASP A 167 -19.83 10.12 3.97
CA ASP A 167 -20.18 9.18 5.04
C ASP A 167 -19.28 7.94 4.98
N GLU A 168 -19.00 7.44 3.77
CA GLU A 168 -18.03 6.37 3.57
C GLU A 168 -16.62 6.84 3.92
N LYS A 169 -16.20 7.99 3.39
CA LYS A 169 -14.85 8.53 3.59
C LYS A 169 -14.52 8.75 5.07
N VAL A 170 -15.45 9.30 5.85
CA VAL A 170 -15.25 9.50 7.29
C VAL A 170 -15.12 8.17 8.03
N LYS A 171 -15.91 7.15 7.68
CA LYS A 171 -15.76 5.80 8.25
C LYS A 171 -14.40 5.22 7.88
N VAL A 172 -14.01 5.36 6.62
CA VAL A 172 -12.76 4.78 6.12
C VAL A 172 -11.52 5.43 6.73
N ILE A 173 -11.54 6.76 6.88
CA ILE A 173 -10.46 7.54 7.51
C ILE A 173 -10.45 7.33 9.03
N GLY A 174 -11.61 7.31 9.67
CA GLY A 174 -11.74 7.10 11.12
C GLY A 174 -11.24 5.72 11.56
N GLU A 175 -11.25 4.78 10.62
CA GLU A 175 -10.70 3.44 10.77
C GLU A 175 -9.46 3.25 9.89
N MET A 176 -8.66 4.29 9.59
CA MET A 176 -7.36 4.10 8.89
C MET A 176 -6.35 3.37 9.74
N ASP A 177 -6.43 3.54 11.06
CA ASP A 177 -5.69 2.75 12.04
C ASP A 177 -5.94 1.23 11.81
N LEU A 178 -7.11 0.92 11.19
CA LEU A 178 -7.66 -0.23 10.44
C LEU A 178 -6.82 -1.02 9.40
N ILE A 179 -5.88 -0.32 8.77
CA ILE A 179 -5.32 -0.66 7.46
C ILE A 179 -3.83 -0.95 7.54
#